data_AF-A0A521SKL7-F1
#
_entry.id   AF-A0A521SKL7-F1
#
_cell.length_a   1.000
_cell.length_b   1.000
_cell.length_c   1.000
_cell.angle_alpha   90.00
_cell.angle_beta   90.00
_cell.angle_gamma   90.00
#
_symmetry.space_group_name_H-M   'P 1'
#
loop_
_entity.id
_entity.type
_entity.pdbx_description
1 polymer ?
#
loop_
_entity_poly.entity_id
_entity_poly.type
_entity_poly.pdbx_seq_one_letter_code
_entity_poly.pdbx_strand_id
1 'polypeptide(L)'
;MSQRLRGISDDEATGLVKEIFNASNQLLGRTANLVRILAHSPHLAKWFLGLVVAVRQPNAGAVSDARLRNLATLKTSTLNGCRY
;
A
#
# COMPACT_ATOMS: atom_id res chain seq x y z
N MET A 1 13.98 -8.21 -12.34
CA MET A 1 14.18 -8.99 -11.11
C MET A 1 12.88 -9.69 -10.78
N SER A 2 12.92 -10.98 -10.43
CA SER A 2 11.73 -11.69 -9.95
C SER A 2 11.52 -11.40 -8.46
N GLN A 3 10.27 -11.16 -8.05
CA GLN A 3 9.91 -10.93 -6.65
C GLN A 3 10.16 -12.21 -5.84
N ARG A 4 11.03 -12.16 -4.82
CA ARG A 4 11.42 -13.33 -4.02
C ARG A 4 10.43 -13.69 -2.91
N LEU A 5 9.65 -12.71 -2.44
CA LEU A 5 8.63 -12.90 -1.41
C LEU A 5 7.26 -13.06 -2.06
N ARG A 6 6.56 -14.15 -1.73
CA ARG A 6 5.22 -14.42 -2.25
C ARG A 6 4.19 -13.57 -1.49
N GLY A 7 3.33 -12.87 -2.22
CA GLY A 7 2.16 -12.22 -1.64
C GLY A 7 0.99 -13.20 -1.52
N ILE A 8 0.09 -12.96 -0.56
CA ILE A 8 -1.18 -13.69 -0.45
C ILE A 8 -2.09 -13.31 -1.63
N SER A 9 -2.64 -14.30 -2.33
CA SER A 9 -3.60 -14.07 -3.43
C SER A 9 -4.97 -13.64 -2.90
N ASP A 10 -5.86 -13.15 -3.78
CA ASP A 10 -7.23 -12.81 -3.36
C ASP A 10 -8.04 -14.04 -2.95
N ASP A 11 -7.79 -15.20 -3.57
CA ASP A 11 -8.47 -16.46 -3.24
C ASP A 11 -8.01 -17.05 -1.89
N GLU A 12 -6.75 -16.83 -1.53
CA GLU A 12 -6.19 -17.25 -0.24
C GLU A 12 -6.55 -16.30 0.91
N ALA A 13 -7.02 -15.08 0.59
CA ALA A 13 -7.29 -14.05 1.58
C ALA A 13 -8.54 -14.39 2.42
N THR A 14 -8.32 -14.56 3.72
CA THR A 14 -9.38 -14.85 4.70
C THR A 14 -9.23 -13.97 5.95
N GLY A 15 -10.29 -13.88 6.76
CA GLY A 15 -10.32 -13.07 7.98
C GLY A 15 -9.81 -11.64 7.77
N LEU A 16 -8.93 -11.20 8.67
CA LEU A 16 -8.36 -9.85 8.65
C LEU A 16 -7.58 -9.52 7.37
N VAL A 17 -6.98 -10.51 6.70
CA VAL A 17 -6.28 -10.27 5.41
C VAL A 17 -7.26 -9.82 4.34
N LYS A 18 -8.43 -10.49 4.26
CA LYS A 18 -9.48 -10.13 3.30
C LYS A 18 -10.04 -8.74 3.58
N GLU A 19 -10.24 -8.40 4.84
CA GLU A 19 -10.66 -7.05 5.25
C GLU A 19 -9.64 -5.98 4.81
N ILE A 20 -8.34 -6.24 4.99
CA ILE A 20 -7.27 -5.33 4.55
C ILE A 20 -7.27 -5.16 3.03
N PHE A 21 -7.45 -6.24 2.27
CA PHE A 21 -7.49 -6.18 0.80
C PHE A 21 -8.70 -5.39 0.31
N ASN A 22 -9.88 -5.65 0.89
CA ASN A 22 -11.10 -4.89 0.59
C ASN A 22 -10.92 -3.40 0.90
N ALA A 23 -10.36 -3.08 2.07
CA ALA A 23 -10.08 -1.70 2.47
C ALA A 23 -9.05 -1.04 1.53
N SER A 24 -8.00 -1.75 1.12
CA SER A 24 -7.01 -1.24 0.15
C SER A 24 -7.66 -0.99 -1.22
N ASN A 25 -8.52 -1.88 -1.70
CA ASN A 25 -9.26 -1.69 -2.95
C ASN A 25 -10.19 -0.48 -2.87
N GLN A 26 -10.92 -0.32 -1.76
CA GLN A 26 -11.82 0.82 -1.55
C GLN A 26 -11.06 2.15 -1.43
N LEU A 27 -9.99 2.19 -0.64
CA LEU A 27 -9.30 3.44 -0.28
C LEU A 27 -8.22 3.83 -1.30
N LEU A 28 -7.62 2.86 -2.00
CA LEU A 28 -6.48 3.09 -2.90
C LEU A 28 -6.74 2.58 -4.34
N GLY A 29 -7.93 2.03 -4.61
CA GLY A 29 -8.32 1.50 -5.92
C GLY A 29 -7.76 0.12 -6.26
N ARG A 30 -6.79 -0.39 -5.48
CA ARG A 30 -6.22 -1.73 -5.64
C ARG A 30 -5.44 -2.19 -4.41
N THR A 31 -5.18 -3.48 -4.33
CA THR A 31 -4.23 -4.08 -3.38
C THR A 31 -2.88 -4.29 -4.06
N ALA A 32 -1.89 -3.49 -3.68
CA ALA A 32 -0.52 -3.59 -4.22
C ALA A 32 0.23 -4.82 -3.70
N ASN A 33 1.18 -5.39 -4.45
CA ASN A 33 1.88 -6.61 -4.00
C ASN A 33 2.63 -6.44 -2.68
N LEU A 34 3.12 -5.24 -2.36
CA LEU A 34 3.71 -4.98 -1.03
C LEU A 34 2.69 -5.23 0.10
N VAL A 35 1.44 -4.78 -0.04
CA VAL A 35 0.38 -5.06 0.94
C VAL A 35 0.11 -6.56 1.02
N ARG A 36 0.10 -7.27 -0.13
CA ARG A 36 -0.05 -8.72 -0.19
C ARG A 36 1.05 -9.49 0.53
N ILE A 37 2.29 -8.98 0.50
CA ILE A 37 3.43 -9.56 1.23
C ILE A 37 3.30 -9.24 2.72
N LEU A 38 3.04 -7.98 3.09
CA LEU A 38 2.91 -7.59 4.50
C LEU A 38 1.75 -8.28 5.20
N ALA A 39 0.71 -8.68 4.46
CA ALA A 39 -0.46 -9.37 4.98
C ALA A 39 -0.16 -10.76 5.59
N HIS A 40 1.04 -11.32 5.40
CA HIS A 40 1.52 -12.45 6.23
C HIS A 40 1.59 -12.08 7.73
N SER A 41 1.64 -10.79 8.06
CA SER A 41 1.44 -10.24 9.40
C SER A 41 0.29 -9.21 9.38
N PRO A 42 -0.97 -9.65 9.47
CA PRO A 42 -2.14 -8.81 9.21
C PRO A 42 -2.23 -7.56 10.08
N HIS A 43 -1.84 -7.64 11.35
CA HIS A 43 -1.86 -6.48 12.26
C HIS A 43 -0.89 -5.38 11.82
N LEU A 44 0.29 -5.74 11.31
CA LEU A 44 1.25 -4.77 10.76
C LEU A 44 0.77 -4.20 9.42
N ALA A 45 0.23 -5.05 8.55
CA ALA A 45 -0.32 -4.62 7.27
C ALA A 45 -1.48 -3.62 7.44
N LYS A 46 -2.33 -3.82 8.46
CA LYS A 46 -3.42 -2.89 8.81
C LYS A 46 -2.89 -1.49 9.14
N TRP A 47 -1.87 -1.38 9.98
CA TRP A 47 -1.30 -0.08 10.35
C TRP A 47 -0.55 0.57 9.19
N PHE A 48 0.20 -0.22 8.42
CA PHE A 48 0.87 0.27 7.23
C PHE A 48 -0.12 0.82 6.20
N LEU A 49 -1.24 0.13 5.95
CA LEU A 49 -2.28 0.60 5.05
C LEU A 49 -2.85 1.96 5.52
N GLY A 50 -3.09 2.11 6.81
CA GLY A 50 -3.54 3.38 7.40
C GLY A 50 -2.56 4.53 7.13
N LEU A 51 -1.26 4.31 7.33
CA LEU A 51 -0.22 5.28 6.99
C LEU A 51 -0.24 5.66 5.51
N VAL A 52 -0.30 4.67 4.61
CA VAL A 52 -0.33 4.91 3.16
C VAL A 52 -1.55 5.74 2.76
N VAL A 53 -2.72 5.43 3.30
CA VAL A 53 -3.96 6.16 3.02
C VAL A 53 -3.87 7.60 3.53
N ALA A 54 -3.43 7.81 4.77
CA ALA A 54 -3.28 9.14 5.36
C ALA A 54 -2.32 10.03 4.55
N VAL A 55 -1.27 9.45 3.97
CA VAL A 55 -0.30 10.19 3.14
C VAL A 55 -0.80 10.39 1.72
N ARG A 56 -1.48 9.41 1.09
CA ARG A 56 -1.75 9.46 -0.36
C ARG A 56 -3.11 10.01 -0.72
N GLN A 57 -4.14 9.75 0.08
CA GLN A 57 -5.50 10.14 -0.26
C GLN A 57 -5.76 11.62 0.05
N PRO A 58 -6.59 12.31 -0.76
CA PRO A 58 -7.05 13.64 -0.41
C PRO A 58 -7.89 13.57 0.86
N ASN A 59 -7.68 14.50 1.78
CA ASN A 59 -8.47 14.67 3.02
C ASN A 59 -8.43 13.50 4.02
N ALA A 60 -7.52 12.53 3.86
CA ALA A 60 -7.40 11.39 4.78
C ALA A 60 -6.39 11.60 5.93
N GLY A 61 -5.58 12.67 5.87
CA GLY A 61 -4.64 13.01 6.95
C GLY A 61 -3.65 14.10 6.57
N ALA A 62 -2.87 13.89 5.51
CA ALA A 62 -1.86 14.86 5.09
C ALA A 62 -2.50 16.15 4.52
N VAL A 63 -2.03 17.28 5.01
CA VAL A 63 -2.57 18.63 4.71
C VAL A 63 -2.00 19.28 3.45
N SER A 64 -0.93 18.72 2.87
CA SER A 64 -0.34 19.22 1.63
C SER A 64 -1.20 18.88 0.40
N ASP A 65 -0.82 19.37 -0.77
CA ASP A 65 -1.46 18.94 -2.02
C ASP A 65 -1.10 17.48 -2.38
N ALA A 66 -2.11 16.70 -2.81
CA ALA A 66 -1.92 15.28 -3.12
C ALA A 66 -1.02 15.06 -4.34
N ARG A 67 -1.06 15.96 -5.34
CA ARG A 67 -0.18 15.88 -6.51
C ARG A 67 1.27 16.14 -6.10
N LEU A 68 1.52 17.13 -5.24
CA LEU A 68 2.86 17.41 -4.72
C LEU A 68 3.46 16.21 -3.97
N ARG A 69 2.67 15.52 -3.12
CA ARG A 69 3.14 14.31 -2.42
C ARG A 69 3.45 13.16 -3.37
N ASN A 70 2.66 12.99 -4.43
CA ASN A 70 2.95 11.99 -5.45
C ASN A 70 4.25 12.32 -6.20
N LEU A 71 4.50 13.60 -6.52
CA LEU A 71 5.77 14.04 -7.12
C LEU A 71 6.96 13.80 -6.18
N ALA A 72 6.82 14.08 -4.88
CA ALA A 72 7.85 13.79 -3.89
C ALA A 72 8.16 12.28 -3.80
N THR A 73 7.14 11.44 -3.88
CA THR A 73 7.28 9.97 -3.93
C THR A 73 8.07 9.55 -5.17
N LEU A 74 7.68 10.04 -6.36
CA LEU A 74 8.36 9.72 -7.62
C LEU A 74 9.83 10.20 -7.62
N LYS A 75 10.10 11.41 -7.14
CA LYS A 75 11.46 11.95 -7.05
C LYS A 75 12.32 11.09 -6.13
N THR A 76 11.81 10.76 -4.95
CA THR A 76 12.50 9.91 -3.98
C THR A 76 12.80 8.53 -4.56
N SER A 77 11.81 7.89 -5.19
CA SER A 77 12.00 6.59 -5.83
C SER A 77 13.02 6.64 -6.96
N THR A 78 13.00 7.69 -7.78
CA THR A 78 13.96 7.88 -8.88
C THR A 78 15.39 8.04 -8.37
N LEU A 79 15.59 8.88 -7.34
CA LEU A 79 16.90 9.09 -6.72
C LEU A 79 17.45 7.80 -6.09
N ASN A 80 16.58 6.97 -5.54
CA ASN A 80 16.95 5.68 -4.94
C ASN A 80 17.00 4.52 -5.95
N GLY A 81 16.77 4.77 -7.24
CA GLY A 81 16.75 3.71 -8.26
C GLY A 81 15.67 2.65 -8.03
N CYS A 82 14.57 2.99 -7.32
CA CYS A 82 13.48 2.08 -7.04
C CYS A 82 12.60 1.90 -8.29
N ARG A 83 12.71 0.72 -8.92
CA ARG A 83 12.03 0.34 -10.18
C ARG A 83 10.95 -0.72 -9.96
N TYR A 84 10.36 -0.74 -8.77
CA TYR A 84 9.28 -1.65 -8.40
C TYR A 84 7.99 -1.33 -9.18
#